data_AF-A0A934KT87-F1
#
_entry.id   AF-A0A934KT87-F1
#
_cell.length_a   1.000
_cell.length_b   1.000
_cell.length_c   1.000
_cell.angle_alpha   90.00
_cell.angle_beta   90.00
_cell.angle_gamma   90.00
#
_symmetry.space_group_name_H-M   'P 1'
#
loop_
_entity.id
_entity.type
_entity.pdbx_description
1 polymer ?
#
loop_
_entity_poly.entity_id
_entity_poly.type
_entity_poly.pdbx_seq_one_letter_code
_entity_poly.pdbx_strand_id
1 'polypeptide(L)'
;MCLCLVCFQANWEPNFEPYVVVPRNVSRYDPRFVGFGWNKVSHIVELHAQGCEFIVLPNVFMIHLPHAPSLDIVRFRSSNNLRR
;
A
#
# COMPACT_ATOMS: atom_id res chain seq x y z
N MET A 1 -11.77 -9.80 24.44
CA MET A 1 -11.35 -9.56 23.05
C MET A 1 -12.54 -9.86 22.16
N CYS A 2 -13.11 -8.84 21.52
CA CYS A 2 -14.16 -9.04 20.53
C CYS A 2 -13.46 -9.36 19.21
N LEU A 3 -13.48 -10.61 18.76
CA LEU A 3 -13.08 -10.94 17.40
C LEU A 3 -14.16 -10.33 16.49
N CYS A 4 -13.88 -9.16 15.93
CA CYS A 4 -14.75 -8.54 14.95
C CYS A 4 -14.63 -9.35 13.65
N LEU A 5 -15.40 -10.43 13.53
CA LEU A 5 -15.39 -11.36 12.40
C LEU A 5 -16.18 -10.83 11.19
N VAL A 6 -16.83 -9.68 11.33
CA VAL A 6 -17.67 -9.07 10.31
C VAL A 6 -16.83 -8.09 9.48
N CYS A 7 -16.97 -8.15 8.16
CA CYS A 7 -16.34 -7.16 7.28
C CYS A 7 -16.86 -5.76 7.61
N PHE A 8 -15.97 -4.77 7.61
CA PHE A 8 -16.33 -3.39 7.91
C PHE A 8 -15.62 -2.43 6.96
N GLN A 9 -16.25 -1.30 6.71
CA GLN A 9 -15.67 -0.26 5.88
C GLN A 9 -14.57 0.49 6.65
N ALA A 10 -13.41 0.61 6.03
CA ALA A 10 -12.35 1.48 6.50
C ALA A 10 -12.52 2.87 5.88
N ASN A 11 -12.32 3.90 6.69
CA ASN A 11 -12.20 5.25 6.19
C ASN A 11 -10.80 5.44 5.59
N TRP A 12 -10.74 6.11 4.45
CA TRP A 12 -9.45 6.53 3.90
C TRP A 12 -8.86 7.67 4.72
N GLU A 13 -7.54 7.67 4.90
CA GLU A 13 -6.78 8.72 5.56
C GLU A 13 -5.50 9.07 4.78
N PRO A 14 -4.89 10.24 4.99
CA PRO A 14 -3.60 10.56 4.38
C PRO A 14 -2.52 9.52 4.72
N ASN A 15 -1.68 9.18 3.75
CA ASN A 15 -0.62 8.16 3.85
C ASN A 15 -1.13 6.71 4.06
N PHE A 16 -2.41 6.47 3.77
CA PHE A 16 -2.99 5.13 3.91
C PHE A 16 -2.33 4.15 2.93
N GLU A 17 -1.72 3.10 3.48
CA GLU A 17 -0.93 2.12 2.72
C GLU A 17 -1.37 0.64 2.96
N PRO A 18 -2.66 0.30 2.82
CA PRO A 18 -3.12 -1.08 3.00
C PRO A 18 -2.69 -2.00 1.86
N TYR A 19 -2.74 -3.31 2.13
CA TYR A 19 -2.73 -4.34 1.09
C TYR A 19 -4.17 -4.58 0.65
N VAL A 20 -4.42 -4.42 -0.65
CA VAL A 20 -5.77 -4.49 -1.22
C VAL A 20 -5.83 -5.54 -2.33
N VAL A 21 -7.00 -6.15 -2.47
CA VAL A 21 -7.35 -6.96 -3.64
C VAL A 21 -8.41 -6.16 -4.41
N VAL A 22 -8.10 -5.84 -5.66
CA VAL A 22 -8.94 -4.97 -6.49
C VAL A 22 -9.18 -5.60 -7.86
N PRO A 23 -10.29 -5.27 -8.55
CA PRO A 23 -10.53 -5.70 -9.92
C PRO A 23 -9.39 -5.30 -10.86
N ARG A 24 -9.13 -6.10 -11.91
CA ARG A 24 -8.02 -5.85 -12.85
C ARG A 24 -8.16 -4.56 -13.66
N ASN A 25 -9.38 -4.03 -13.80
CA ASN A 25 -9.70 -2.86 -14.60
C ASN A 25 -9.48 -1.52 -13.86
N VAL A 26 -9.06 -1.53 -12.59
CA VAL A 26 -8.70 -0.29 -11.87
C VAL A 26 -7.35 0.26 -12.32
N SER A 27 -7.05 1.50 -11.91
CA SER A 27 -5.75 2.13 -12.17
C SER A 27 -4.59 1.26 -11.72
N ARG A 28 -3.58 1.15 -12.58
CA ARG A 28 -2.31 0.47 -12.25
C ARG A 28 -1.41 1.40 -11.43
N TYR A 29 -0.37 0.83 -10.83
CA TYR A 29 0.71 1.62 -10.24
C TYR A 29 1.30 2.58 -11.27
N ASP A 30 1.50 3.82 -10.84
CA ASP A 30 2.16 4.85 -11.64
C ASP A 30 3.68 4.59 -11.65
N PRO A 31 4.28 4.32 -12.82
CA PRO A 31 5.69 3.97 -12.93
C PRO A 31 6.64 5.10 -12.50
N ARG A 32 6.16 6.34 -12.38
CA ARG A 32 6.97 7.48 -11.93
C ARG A 32 7.42 7.38 -10.47
N PHE A 33 6.75 6.56 -9.65
CA PHE A 33 7.09 6.35 -8.23
C PHE A 33 8.01 5.13 -7.99
N VAL A 34 8.38 4.39 -9.04
CA VAL A 34 9.29 3.23 -8.91
C VAL A 34 10.62 3.66 -8.30
N GLY A 35 11.04 2.99 -7.23
CA GLY A 35 12.30 3.26 -6.53
C GLY A 35 12.29 4.48 -5.58
N PHE A 36 11.23 5.30 -5.58
CA PHE A 36 11.13 6.50 -4.73
C PHE A 36 10.31 6.26 -3.43
N GLY A 37 9.67 5.10 -3.31
CA GLY A 37 8.65 4.85 -2.29
C GLY A 37 7.29 5.41 -2.71
N TRP A 38 6.33 5.47 -1.78
CA TRP A 38 4.99 6.06 -2.00
C TRP A 38 4.09 5.43 -3.07
N ASN A 39 4.56 4.42 -3.82
CA ASN A 39 3.80 3.71 -4.85
C ASN A 39 2.42 3.24 -4.36
N LYS A 40 2.35 2.65 -3.17
CA LYS A 40 1.10 2.16 -2.59
C LYS A 40 0.19 3.31 -2.15
N VAL A 41 0.74 4.33 -1.49
CA VAL A 41 -0.04 5.49 -1.07
C VAL A 41 -0.67 6.21 -2.27
N SER A 42 0.11 6.47 -3.34
CA SER A 42 -0.42 7.13 -4.54
C SER A 42 -1.50 6.30 -5.23
N HIS A 43 -1.32 4.97 -5.28
CA HIS A 43 -2.33 4.06 -5.80
C HIS A 43 -3.63 4.07 -4.99
N ILE A 44 -3.53 4.08 -3.65
CA ILE A 44 -4.70 4.13 -2.75
C ILE A 44 -5.42 5.48 -2.85
N VAL A 45 -4.69 6.58 -3.00
CA VAL A 45 -5.26 7.91 -3.27
C VAL A 45 -6.06 7.91 -4.58
N GLU A 46 -5.50 7.34 -5.64
CA GLU A 46 -6.19 7.22 -6.94
C GLU A 46 -7.47 6.39 -6.83
N LEU A 47 -7.41 5.23 -6.16
CA LEU A 47 -8.60 4.39 -5.93
C LEU A 47 -9.69 5.12 -5.14
N HIS A 48 -9.30 5.87 -4.11
CA HIS A 48 -10.22 6.71 -3.34
C HIS A 48 -10.84 7.81 -4.22
N ALA A 49 -10.03 8.49 -5.04
CA ALA A 49 -10.51 9.52 -5.97
C ALA A 49 -11.49 8.96 -7.04
N GLN A 50 -11.35 7.67 -7.39
CA GLN A 50 -12.28 6.96 -8.26
C GLN A 50 -13.59 6.52 -7.56
N GLY A 51 -13.74 6.80 -6.26
CA GLY A 51 -14.93 6.43 -5.48
C GLY A 51 -14.93 4.96 -5.02
N CYS A 52 -13.77 4.29 -4.98
CA CYS A 52 -13.70 2.95 -4.43
C CYS A 52 -13.89 2.97 -2.91
N GLU A 53 -14.69 2.02 -2.41
CA GLU A 53 -14.84 1.78 -0.98
C GLU A 53 -13.81 0.76 -0.49
N PHE A 54 -13.25 1.00 0.70
CA PHE A 54 -12.27 0.08 1.31
C PHE A 54 -12.96 -0.78 2.36
N ILE A 55 -13.02 -2.09 2.13
CA ILE A 55 -13.62 -3.06 3.06
C ILE A 55 -12.52 -3.93 3.67
N VAL A 56 -12.48 -4.00 4.99
CA VAL A 56 -11.58 -4.87 5.74
C VAL A 56 -12.18 -6.28 5.81
N LEU A 57 -11.36 -7.27 5.45
CA LEU A 57 -11.67 -8.69 5.57
C LEU A 57 -10.97 -9.26 6.82
N PRO A 58 -11.64 -9.36 7.99
CA PRO A 58 -10.98 -9.66 9.27
C PRO A 58 -10.42 -11.08 9.38
N ASN A 59 -10.84 -11.98 8.49
CA ASN A 59 -10.39 -13.39 8.46
C ASN A 59 -9.39 -13.67 7.32
N VAL A 60 -8.90 -12.63 6.64
CA VAL A 60 -7.94 -12.76 5.54
C VAL A 60 -6.63 -12.12 5.98
N PHE A 61 -5.56 -12.92 5.95
CA PHE A 61 -4.23 -12.51 6.38
C PHE A 61 -3.22 -12.73 5.28
N MET A 62 -2.22 -11.86 5.24
CA MET A 62 -1.02 -12.02 4.43
C MET A 62 0.13 -12.39 5.36
N ILE A 63 1.03 -13.24 4.87
CA ILE A 63 2.27 -13.57 5.55
C ILE A 63 3.40 -12.83 4.84
N HIS A 64 4.04 -11.90 5.54
CA HIS A 64 5.28 -11.29 5.06
C HIS A 64 6.45 -12.17 5.52
N LEU A 65 7.12 -12.80 4.55
CA LEU A 65 8.27 -13.64 4.83
C LEU A 65 9.53 -12.78 5.03
N PRO A 66 10.43 -13.14 5.97
CA PRO A 66 11.72 -12.48 6.08
C PRO A 66 12.47 -12.53 4.75
N HIS A 67 12.94 -11.37 4.29
CA HIS A 67 13.73 -11.25 3.07
C HIS A 67 14.86 -10.23 3.27
N ALA A 68 15.92 -10.38 2.48
CA ALA A 68 17.00 -9.38 2.46
C ALA A 68 16.45 -8.01 2.03
N PRO A 69 17.03 -6.89 2.52
CA PRO A 69 16.70 -5.57 2.04
C PRO A 69 16.86 -5.48 0.52
N SER A 70 15.97 -4.74 -0.16
CA SER A 70 16.10 -4.50 -1.59
C SER A 70 17.37 -3.68 -1.92
N LEU A 71 17.91 -3.83 -3.12
CA LEU A 71 19.05 -3.01 -3.55
C LEU A 71 18.74 -1.51 -3.49
N ASP A 72 17.49 -1.15 -3.77
CA ASP A 72 17.03 0.23 -3.75
C ASP A 72 17.05 0.83 -2.34
N ILE A 73 16.64 0.06 -1.30
CA ILE A 73 16.72 0.56 0.08
C ILE A 73 18.18 0.72 0.53
N VAL A 74 19.07 -0.17 0.06
CA VAL A 74 20.51 -0.05 0.33
C VAL A 74 21.08 1.21 -0.33
N ARG A 75 20.75 1.47 -1.60
CA ARG A 75 21.18 2.66 -2.35
C ARG A 75 20.65 3.96 -1.75
N PHE A 76 19.37 3.99 -1.38
CA PHE A 76 18.77 5.13 -0.69
C PHE A 76 19.48 5.40 0.64
N ARG A 77 19.75 4.34 1.42
CA ARG A 77 20.49 4.46 2.68
C ARG A 77 21.95 4.85 2.46
N SER A 78 22.61 4.50 1.37
CA SER A 78 24.02 4.88 1.18
C SER A 78 24.20 6.30 0.61
N SER A 79 23.16 6.91 0.03
CA SER A 79 23.30 8.12 -0.78
C SER A 79 22.73 9.36 -0.07
N ASN A 80 23.58 10.29 0.35
CA ASN A 80 23.15 11.55 0.99
C ASN A 80 22.26 12.44 0.10
N ASN A 81 22.41 12.35 -1.23
CA ASN A 81 21.60 13.12 -2.18
C ASN A 81 20.16 12.61 -2.31
N LEU A 82 19.90 11.32 -2.00
CA LEU A 82 18.56 10.74 -2.07
C LEU A 82 17.78 10.92 -0.75
N ARG A 83 18.45 11.29 0.33
CA ARG A 83 17.86 11.51 1.66
C ARG A 83 17.37 12.95 1.89
N ARG A 84 17.53 13.84 0.90
CA ARG A 84 17.12 15.25 0.98
C ARG A 84 15.71 15.44 0.46
#